data_AF-A0A7V6DYN8-F1
#
_entry.id   AF-A0A7V6DYN8-F1
#
_cell.length_a   1.000
_cell.length_b   1.000
_cell.length_c   1.000
_cell.angle_alpha   90.00
_cell.angle_beta   90.00
_cell.angle_gamma   90.00
#
_symmetry.space_group_name_H-M   'P 1'
#
loop_
_entity.id
_entity.type
_entity.pdbx_description
1 polymer ?
#
loop_
_entity_poly.entity_id
_entity_poly.type
_entity_poly.pdbx_seq_one_letter_code
_entity_poly.pdbx_strand_id
1 'polypeptide(L)'
;MKTFFSSGVFLFFMGMLFGFSSCEEKKETASCWPAEKIKAWEMEHGWLVGCNYIPSTAINQLEMWQPETFDTTIIDSELQLAEDIGFNVIRVFLHDLMWDKDSASFLARMDKFLSIASTHHIKVMFVFFDDCWYGNPQRGKQPDPVPGLHNSGWLQSPSYAAVMNPEEWPRLERYLKGVLRHFRNDNRIVLWDLYNEPANNHYPSQIFPLVKKVFRWAREINPSQPLTVCKWRNDPSMADLTEFCIAHSDVITFHNYGPYESMAKEIANLKSYGKPVVCSEYLARGFQSTFETILPLLKKEKTGAINWGFVEGKTQTKYPWNHPLNVVEVEPWHHDIFRSDRTPYRQEEVQFIRQTIKGPEQ
;
A
#
# COMPACT_ATOMS: atom_id res chain seq x y z
N MET A 1 12.06 -6.87 -87.89
CA MET A 1 12.57 -5.80 -87.00
C MET A 1 12.59 -6.37 -85.58
N LYS A 2 13.77 -6.35 -84.93
CA LYS A 2 14.13 -6.66 -83.52
C LYS A 2 12.93 -6.84 -82.56
N THR A 3 12.80 -7.85 -81.69
CA THR A 3 13.81 -8.59 -80.91
C THR A 3 13.18 -9.82 -80.20
N PHE A 4 13.94 -10.91 -80.15
CA PHE A 4 14.04 -12.02 -79.17
C PHE A 4 12.95 -12.25 -78.09
N PHE A 5 12.50 -13.51 -77.97
CA PHE A 5 12.47 -14.24 -76.69
C PHE A 5 12.68 -15.75 -76.94
N SER A 6 13.68 -16.32 -76.25
CA SER A 6 14.13 -17.70 -76.34
C SER A 6 13.44 -18.56 -75.27
N SER A 7 12.97 -19.73 -75.68
CA SER A 7 12.45 -20.80 -74.83
C SER A 7 13.56 -21.42 -73.98
N GLY A 8 13.29 -21.66 -72.70
CA GLY A 8 14.23 -22.27 -71.75
C GLY A 8 13.51 -23.23 -70.81
N VAL A 9 13.92 -24.50 -70.89
CA VAL A 9 13.39 -25.70 -70.23
C VAL A 9 13.57 -25.68 -68.71
N PHE A 10 12.61 -26.32 -68.03
CA PHE A 10 12.50 -26.61 -66.60
C PHE A 10 13.71 -27.36 -66.02
N LEU A 11 14.19 -26.92 -64.85
CA LEU A 11 15.01 -27.72 -63.93
C LEU A 11 14.48 -27.53 -62.51
N PHE A 12 13.98 -28.63 -61.94
CA PHE A 12 13.47 -28.73 -60.57
C PHE A 12 14.64 -28.63 -59.58
N PHE A 13 14.63 -27.62 -58.72
CA PHE A 13 15.49 -27.57 -57.52
C PHE A 13 14.61 -27.60 -56.28
N MET A 14 14.71 -28.70 -55.54
CA MET A 14 14.05 -28.92 -54.26
C MET A 14 14.81 -28.15 -53.17
N GLY A 15 14.31 -26.96 -52.79
CA GLY A 15 14.85 -26.18 -51.69
C GLY A 15 14.29 -26.65 -50.36
N MET A 16 15.13 -27.24 -49.50
CA MET A 16 14.85 -27.39 -48.06
C MET A 16 14.81 -25.99 -47.43
N LEU A 17 13.61 -25.53 -47.08
CA LEU A 17 13.41 -24.39 -46.19
C LEU A 17 13.62 -24.88 -44.75
N PHE A 18 14.81 -24.63 -44.19
CA PHE A 18 15.01 -24.63 -42.74
C PHE A 18 14.27 -23.43 -42.16
N GLY A 19 13.03 -23.66 -41.71
CA GLY A 19 12.31 -22.70 -40.87
C GLY A 19 13.00 -22.63 -39.52
N PHE A 20 13.74 -21.54 -39.28
CA PHE A 20 14.08 -21.12 -37.91
C PHE A 20 12.78 -20.70 -37.23
N SER A 21 12.12 -21.65 -36.58
CA SER A 21 11.08 -21.34 -35.62
C SER A 21 11.78 -20.81 -34.38
N SER A 22 11.85 -19.48 -34.23
CA SER A 22 12.25 -18.88 -32.96
C SER A 22 11.18 -19.27 -31.93
N CYS A 23 11.52 -20.23 -31.08
CA CYS A 23 10.76 -20.51 -29.88
C CYS A 23 10.88 -19.26 -29.00
N GLU A 24 9.89 -18.36 -29.06
CA GLU A 24 9.70 -17.38 -27.99
C GLU A 24 9.45 -18.19 -26.71
N GLU A 25 10.49 -18.37 -25.91
CA GLU A 25 10.34 -18.73 -24.52
C GLU A 25 9.38 -17.70 -23.91
N LYS A 26 8.14 -18.14 -23.66
CA LYS A 26 7.25 -17.43 -22.74
C LYS A 26 8.01 -17.33 -21.43
N LYS A 27 8.66 -16.19 -21.19
CA LYS A 27 9.22 -15.84 -19.90
C LYS A 27 8.10 -16.03 -18.89
N GLU A 28 8.21 -17.09 -18.12
CA GLU A 28 7.35 -17.32 -16.96
C GLU A 28 7.42 -16.02 -16.16
N THR A 29 6.27 -15.35 -15.99
CA THR A 29 6.23 -14.08 -15.28
C THR A 29 6.73 -14.35 -13.87
N ALA A 30 7.97 -13.94 -13.57
CA ALA A 30 8.59 -14.19 -12.28
C ALA A 30 7.64 -13.73 -11.17
N SER A 31 7.33 -14.65 -10.25
CA SER A 31 6.38 -14.42 -9.15
C SER A 31 6.88 -13.36 -8.17
N CYS A 32 8.21 -13.24 -8.04
CA CYS A 32 8.94 -12.34 -7.17
C CYS A 32 10.18 -11.78 -7.89
N TRP A 33 10.65 -10.60 -7.48
CA TRP A 33 11.92 -10.03 -7.92
C TRP A 33 13.09 -10.95 -7.54
N PRO A 34 14.16 -10.95 -8.36
CA PRO A 34 15.44 -11.56 -7.97
C PRO A 34 15.99 -10.93 -6.69
N ALA A 35 16.69 -11.74 -5.88
CA ALA A 35 17.24 -11.32 -4.58
C ALA A 35 18.19 -10.12 -4.71
N GLU A 36 18.96 -10.03 -5.79
CA GLU A 36 19.87 -8.91 -6.06
C GLU A 36 19.11 -7.60 -6.24
N LYS A 37 17.97 -7.64 -6.93
CA LYS A 37 17.11 -6.46 -7.14
C LYS A 37 16.48 -6.02 -5.83
N ILE A 38 16.01 -6.96 -5.02
CA ILE A 38 15.46 -6.69 -3.69
C ILE A 38 16.51 -6.02 -2.79
N LYS A 39 17.74 -6.56 -2.77
CA LYS A 39 18.85 -6.00 -1.99
C LYS A 39 19.24 -4.60 -2.48
N ALA A 40 19.26 -4.37 -3.79
CA ALA A 40 19.54 -3.05 -4.35
C ALA A 40 18.49 -2.01 -3.90
N TRP A 41 17.21 -2.38 -3.95
CA TRP A 41 16.12 -1.53 -3.46
C TRP A 41 16.23 -1.23 -1.96
N GLU A 42 16.55 -2.24 -1.13
CA GLU A 42 16.73 -2.05 0.32
C GLU A 42 17.89 -1.08 0.62
N MET A 43 19.00 -1.19 -0.10
CA MET A 43 20.14 -0.28 0.05
C MET A 43 19.83 1.14 -0.43
N GLU A 44 19.03 1.30 -1.49
CA GLU A 44 18.65 2.60 -2.03
C GLU A 44 17.75 3.39 -1.06
N HIS A 45 16.79 2.72 -0.43
CA HIS A 45 15.77 3.39 0.39
C HIS A 45 16.08 3.40 1.89
N GLY A 46 16.97 2.52 2.37
CA GLY A 46 17.35 2.46 3.78
C GLY A 46 16.17 2.15 4.70
N TRP A 47 16.17 2.74 5.90
CA TRP A 47 15.11 2.49 6.88
C TRP A 47 13.88 3.35 6.59
N LEU A 48 12.77 2.70 6.20
CA LEU A 48 11.49 3.34 5.95
C LEU A 48 10.74 3.60 7.26
N VAL A 49 10.40 4.85 7.55
CA VAL A 49 9.69 5.25 8.77
C VAL A 49 8.63 6.30 8.44
N GLY A 50 7.41 6.07 8.91
CA GLY A 50 6.27 6.84 8.44
C GLY A 50 4.97 6.54 9.16
N CYS A 51 3.88 6.95 8.53
CA CYS A 51 2.52 6.69 8.97
C CYS A 51 1.60 6.31 7.81
N ASN A 52 0.47 5.69 8.15
CA ASN A 52 -0.68 5.60 7.28
C ASN A 52 -1.34 6.97 7.23
N TYR A 53 -1.59 7.46 6.03
CA TYR A 53 -2.00 8.82 5.79
C TYR A 53 -3.38 8.89 5.15
N ILE A 54 -4.26 9.64 5.82
CA ILE A 54 -5.51 10.18 5.34
C ILE A 54 -5.61 11.59 5.92
N PRO A 55 -5.94 12.62 5.14
CA PRO A 55 -5.97 13.98 5.66
C PRO A 55 -7.02 14.11 6.76
N SER A 56 -6.79 14.99 7.73
CA SER A 56 -7.72 15.22 8.85
C SER A 56 -9.15 15.58 8.39
N THR A 57 -9.28 16.13 7.18
CA THR A 57 -10.54 16.55 6.54
C THR A 57 -11.31 15.42 5.83
N ALA A 58 -10.77 14.21 5.73
CA ALA A 58 -11.39 13.08 5.05
C ALA A 58 -11.73 11.93 6.01
N ILE A 59 -12.95 11.40 5.92
CA ILE A 59 -13.42 10.25 6.71
C ILE A 59 -12.98 8.91 6.13
N ASN A 60 -12.70 8.88 4.82
CA ASN A 60 -12.26 7.70 4.08
C ASN A 60 -11.54 8.09 2.78
N GLN A 61 -11.08 7.08 2.05
CA GLN A 61 -10.30 7.25 0.82
C GLN A 61 -11.09 7.93 -0.30
N LEU A 62 -12.40 7.69 -0.40
CA LEU A 62 -13.22 8.35 -1.42
C LEU A 62 -13.32 9.84 -1.14
N GLU A 63 -13.52 10.24 0.12
CA GLU A 63 -13.53 11.67 0.47
C GLU A 63 -12.17 12.31 0.21
N MET A 64 -11.06 11.64 0.51
CA MET A 64 -9.74 12.19 0.20
C MET A 64 -9.55 12.46 -1.29
N TRP A 65 -9.94 11.52 -2.15
CA TRP A 65 -9.59 11.55 -3.57
C TRP A 65 -10.64 12.19 -4.49
N GLN A 66 -11.77 12.64 -3.96
CA GLN A 66 -12.80 13.36 -4.72
C GLN A 66 -12.35 14.78 -5.08
N PRO A 67 -12.73 15.32 -6.26
CA PRO A 67 -12.30 16.65 -6.68
C PRO A 67 -12.81 17.77 -5.74
N GLU A 68 -13.97 17.60 -5.11
CA GLU A 68 -14.55 18.58 -4.19
C GLU A 68 -13.82 18.67 -2.85
N THR A 69 -13.06 17.63 -2.48
CA THR A 69 -12.51 17.43 -1.13
C THR A 69 -11.02 17.11 -1.11
N PHE A 70 -10.38 16.97 -2.28
CA PHE A 70 -8.93 16.83 -2.40
C PHE A 70 -8.24 18.17 -2.07
N ASP A 71 -7.90 18.34 -0.80
CA ASP A 71 -7.35 19.57 -0.24
C ASP A 71 -5.83 19.54 -0.19
N THR A 72 -5.19 20.13 -1.21
CA THR A 72 -3.72 20.20 -1.28
C THR A 72 -3.10 21.04 -0.17
N THR A 73 -3.83 21.99 0.41
CA THR A 73 -3.32 22.86 1.48
C THR A 73 -3.19 22.07 2.78
N ILE A 74 -4.22 21.29 3.10
CA ILE A 74 -4.20 20.41 4.27
C ILE A 74 -3.14 19.33 4.09
N ILE A 75 -3.08 18.69 2.91
CA ILE A 75 -2.08 17.67 2.59
C ILE A 75 -0.66 18.22 2.79
N ASP A 76 -0.33 19.37 2.19
CA ASP A 76 0.97 20.02 2.36
C ASP A 76 1.29 20.30 3.83
N SER A 77 0.35 20.91 4.57
CA SER A 77 0.54 21.22 5.98
C SER A 77 0.79 19.99 6.87
N GLU A 78 0.15 18.86 6.57
CA GLU A 78 0.31 17.63 7.35
C GLU A 78 1.56 16.86 6.94
N LEU A 79 1.94 16.88 5.67
CA LEU A 79 3.22 16.29 5.24
C LEU A 79 4.43 17.07 5.75
N GLN A 80 4.30 18.39 6.00
CA GLN A 80 5.30 19.14 6.76
C GLN A 80 5.48 18.58 8.18
N LEU A 81 4.40 18.26 8.89
CA LEU A 81 4.51 17.66 10.23
C LEU A 81 5.25 16.32 10.19
N ALA A 82 4.99 15.51 9.16
CA ALA A 82 5.64 14.22 8.97
C ALA A 82 7.15 14.41 8.76
N GLU A 83 7.55 15.36 7.90
CA GLU A 83 8.94 15.72 7.68
C GLU A 83 9.62 16.27 8.95
N ASP A 84 8.93 17.11 9.73
CA ASP A 84 9.46 17.73 10.94
C ASP A 84 9.89 16.71 11.98
N ILE A 85 9.12 15.62 12.11
CA ILE A 85 9.44 14.48 13.01
C ILE A 85 10.34 13.43 12.36
N GLY A 86 10.62 13.56 11.06
CA GLY A 86 11.60 12.75 10.34
C GLY A 86 11.05 11.57 9.57
N PHE A 87 9.73 11.48 9.39
CA PHE A 87 9.16 10.48 8.49
C PHE A 87 9.66 10.68 7.05
N ASN A 88 9.92 9.57 6.37
CA ASN A 88 10.42 9.53 5.00
C ASN A 88 9.53 8.70 4.07
N VAL A 89 8.47 8.09 4.59
CA VAL A 89 7.45 7.38 3.83
C VAL A 89 6.06 7.68 4.37
N ILE A 90 5.06 7.72 3.49
CA ILE A 90 3.65 7.70 3.86
C ILE A 90 2.92 6.59 3.11
N ARG A 91 2.10 5.83 3.82
CA ARG A 91 1.26 4.77 3.25
C ARG A 91 -0.15 5.31 3.01
N VAL A 92 -0.59 5.34 1.75
CA VAL A 92 -1.78 6.10 1.33
C VAL A 92 -2.74 5.18 0.60
N PHE A 93 -3.98 5.15 1.05
CA PHE A 93 -4.99 4.26 0.47
C PHE A 93 -5.66 4.89 -0.74
N LEU A 94 -5.80 4.09 -1.79
CA LEU A 94 -6.60 4.39 -2.97
C LEU A 94 -7.94 3.66 -2.87
N HIS A 95 -8.87 3.97 -3.77
CA HIS A 95 -10.14 3.26 -3.84
C HIS A 95 -10.56 3.02 -5.29
N ASP A 96 -10.99 1.80 -5.60
CA ASP A 96 -11.38 1.38 -6.95
C ASP A 96 -12.52 2.20 -7.57
N LEU A 97 -13.45 2.70 -6.75
CA LEU A 97 -14.53 3.57 -7.20
C LEU A 97 -14.05 4.96 -7.65
N MET A 98 -12.80 5.35 -7.41
CA MET A 98 -12.24 6.56 -8.02
C MET A 98 -11.88 6.36 -9.49
N TRP A 99 -11.72 5.11 -9.95
CA TRP A 99 -11.17 4.84 -11.28
C TRP A 99 -12.12 5.12 -12.43
N ASP A 100 -13.36 4.62 -12.40
CA ASP A 100 -14.25 4.48 -13.59
C ASP A 100 -14.29 5.70 -14.55
N LYS A 101 -15.28 6.59 -14.46
CA LYS A 101 -15.43 7.74 -15.36
C LYS A 101 -14.44 8.88 -15.09
N ASP A 102 -13.66 8.80 -14.01
CA ASP A 102 -12.77 9.87 -13.54
C ASP A 102 -11.29 9.46 -13.49
N SER A 103 -10.90 8.38 -14.18
CA SER A 103 -9.52 7.84 -14.13
C SER A 103 -8.45 8.88 -14.43
N ALA A 104 -8.64 9.73 -15.45
CA ALA A 104 -7.66 10.74 -15.82
C ALA A 104 -7.46 11.79 -14.71
N SER A 105 -8.55 12.33 -14.14
CA SER A 105 -8.46 13.33 -13.07
C SER A 105 -7.97 12.71 -11.76
N PHE A 106 -8.35 11.45 -11.49
CA PHE A 106 -7.85 10.72 -10.33
C PHE A 106 -6.33 10.52 -10.42
N LEU A 107 -5.81 10.09 -11.57
CA LEU A 107 -4.35 10.02 -11.82
C LEU A 107 -3.68 11.38 -11.64
N ALA A 108 -4.29 12.47 -12.11
CA ALA A 108 -3.75 13.82 -11.93
C ALA A 108 -3.69 14.24 -10.45
N ARG A 109 -4.68 13.85 -9.62
CA ARG A 109 -4.65 14.10 -8.17
C ARG A 109 -3.58 13.25 -7.48
N MET A 110 -3.39 11.98 -7.89
CA MET A 110 -2.29 11.16 -7.42
C MET A 110 -0.92 11.78 -7.76
N ASP A 111 -0.74 12.30 -8.98
CA ASP A 111 0.49 13.00 -9.39
C ASP A 111 0.71 14.28 -8.57
N LYS A 112 -0.35 15.04 -8.29
CA LYS A 112 -0.29 16.22 -7.44
C LYS A 112 0.09 15.86 -6.01
N PHE A 113 -0.49 14.80 -5.45
CA PHE A 113 -0.14 14.28 -4.13
C PHE A 113 1.34 13.86 -4.06
N LEU A 114 1.82 13.08 -5.04
CA LEU A 114 3.22 12.66 -5.13
C LEU A 114 4.17 13.87 -5.23
N SER A 115 3.76 14.92 -5.94
CA SER A 115 4.54 16.16 -6.03
C SER A 115 4.67 16.85 -4.67
N ILE A 116 3.60 16.93 -3.88
CA ILE A 116 3.61 17.52 -2.53
C ILE A 116 4.44 16.63 -1.58
N ALA A 117 4.25 15.31 -1.60
CA ALA A 117 5.08 14.41 -0.78
C ALA A 117 6.57 14.57 -1.11
N SER A 118 6.91 14.74 -2.39
CA SER A 118 8.29 14.96 -2.82
C SER A 118 8.89 16.28 -2.34
N THR A 119 8.11 17.36 -2.15
CA THR A 119 8.64 18.62 -1.60
C THR A 119 9.01 18.49 -0.12
N HIS A 120 8.40 17.54 0.59
CA HIS A 120 8.69 17.17 1.97
C HIS A 120 9.68 16.02 2.10
N HIS A 121 10.37 15.64 1.01
CA HIS A 121 11.33 14.53 0.98
C HIS A 121 10.73 13.16 1.39
N ILE A 122 9.42 12.99 1.21
CA ILE A 122 8.68 11.80 1.59
C ILE A 122 8.38 10.95 0.35
N LYS A 123 8.66 9.66 0.42
CA LYS A 123 8.22 8.66 -0.56
C LYS A 123 6.81 8.18 -0.26
N VAL A 124 6.11 7.66 -1.28
CA VAL A 124 4.75 7.17 -1.11
C VAL A 124 4.66 5.66 -1.32
N MET A 125 3.92 5.00 -0.44
CA MET A 125 3.48 3.62 -0.59
C MET A 125 1.97 3.62 -0.82
N PHE A 126 1.51 3.34 -2.03
CA PHE A 126 0.07 3.30 -2.30
C PHE A 126 -0.53 1.94 -1.99
N VAL A 127 -1.75 1.95 -1.46
CA VAL A 127 -2.56 0.77 -1.16
C VAL A 127 -3.74 0.67 -2.11
N PHE A 128 -3.85 -0.41 -2.88
CA PHE A 128 -4.89 -0.56 -3.91
C PHE A 128 -6.24 -1.01 -3.37
N PHE A 129 -6.21 -2.07 -2.56
CA PHE A 129 -7.38 -2.75 -2.03
C PHE A 129 -7.24 -2.91 -0.52
N ASP A 130 -8.36 -3.09 0.15
CA ASP A 130 -8.54 -3.12 1.59
C ASP A 130 -9.73 -4.00 1.94
N ASP A 131 -9.60 -4.85 2.96
CA ASP A 131 -10.65 -5.75 3.42
C ASP A 131 -11.25 -5.36 4.77
N CYS A 132 -11.19 -4.08 5.15
CA CYS A 132 -11.60 -3.61 6.47
C CYS A 132 -12.93 -2.84 6.47
N TRP A 133 -13.56 -2.77 7.65
CA TRP A 133 -14.68 -1.86 7.97
C TRP A 133 -15.92 -2.00 7.07
N TYR A 134 -16.44 -0.90 6.49
CA TYR A 134 -17.73 -0.90 5.82
C TYR A 134 -17.63 -1.43 4.39
N GLY A 135 -18.23 -2.60 4.15
CA GLY A 135 -18.18 -3.34 2.88
C GLY A 135 -19.06 -2.81 1.73
N ASN A 136 -19.82 -1.73 1.91
CA ASN A 136 -20.75 -1.19 0.89
C ASN A 136 -20.42 0.28 0.53
N PRO A 137 -19.25 0.54 -0.07
CA PRO A 137 -18.83 1.89 -0.45
C PRO A 137 -19.77 2.52 -1.46
N GLN A 138 -20.03 3.83 -1.31
CA GLN A 138 -20.86 4.62 -2.21
C GLN A 138 -20.10 5.88 -2.64
N ARG A 139 -20.25 6.26 -3.91
CA ARG A 139 -19.67 7.51 -4.43
C ARG A 139 -20.43 8.73 -3.92
N GLY A 140 -19.78 9.89 -3.97
CA GLY A 140 -20.40 11.19 -3.70
C GLY A 140 -20.09 11.69 -2.30
N LYS A 141 -21.00 12.47 -1.70
CA LYS A 141 -20.80 12.98 -0.35
C LYS A 141 -20.67 11.81 0.63
N GLN A 142 -19.56 11.79 1.36
CA GLN A 142 -19.27 10.79 2.39
C GLN A 142 -19.94 11.17 3.71
N PRO A 143 -20.21 10.21 4.61
CA PRO A 143 -20.90 10.48 5.86
C PRO A 143 -20.09 11.41 6.78
N ASP A 144 -20.80 12.09 7.68
CA ASP A 144 -20.17 12.80 8.79
C ASP A 144 -19.68 11.78 9.84
N PRO A 145 -18.58 12.07 10.56
CA PRO A 145 -18.04 11.15 11.54
C PRO A 145 -19.00 10.94 12.71
N VAL A 146 -19.08 9.71 13.20
CA VAL A 146 -19.85 9.37 14.41
C VAL A 146 -18.97 9.59 15.63
N PRO A 147 -19.23 10.60 16.50
CA PRO A 147 -18.32 10.94 17.59
C PRO A 147 -17.97 9.74 18.49
N GLY A 148 -16.69 9.57 18.79
CA GLY A 148 -16.21 8.48 19.66
C GLY A 148 -16.01 7.13 18.98
N LEU A 149 -16.43 6.98 17.71
CA LEU A 149 -16.27 5.75 16.94
C LEU A 149 -14.99 5.76 16.12
N HIS A 150 -14.11 4.79 16.37
CA HIS A 150 -12.90 4.56 15.58
C HIS A 150 -13.26 4.20 14.12
N ASN A 151 -12.57 4.81 13.14
CA ASN A 151 -12.78 4.61 11.70
C ASN A 151 -14.25 4.72 11.28
N SER A 152 -14.96 5.71 11.84
CA SER A 152 -16.43 5.82 11.81
C SER A 152 -17.09 5.83 10.43
N GLY A 153 -16.32 6.05 9.36
CA GLY A 153 -16.80 5.95 7.98
C GLY A 153 -15.81 5.32 7.01
N TRP A 154 -14.84 4.53 7.49
CA TRP A 154 -13.82 3.90 6.64
C TRP A 154 -14.42 2.85 5.71
N LEU A 155 -14.01 2.86 4.44
CA LEU A 155 -14.62 2.04 3.40
C LEU A 155 -13.69 0.94 2.92
N GLN A 156 -14.28 -0.23 2.72
CA GLN A 156 -13.65 -1.35 2.05
C GLN A 156 -13.50 -1.08 0.54
N SER A 157 -12.35 -1.44 -0.04
CA SER A 157 -12.08 -1.34 -1.49
C SER A 157 -11.49 -2.66 -1.99
N PRO A 158 -12.14 -3.44 -2.87
CA PRO A 158 -13.46 -3.19 -3.43
C PRO A 158 -14.56 -3.49 -2.40
N SER A 159 -15.80 -3.13 -2.75
CA SER A 159 -16.98 -3.53 -1.96
C SER A 159 -17.03 -5.04 -1.72
N TYR A 160 -17.62 -5.46 -0.60
CA TYR A 160 -17.86 -6.87 -0.26
C TYR A 160 -18.51 -7.66 -1.42
N ALA A 161 -19.56 -7.09 -2.03
CA ALA A 161 -20.26 -7.71 -3.15
C ALA A 161 -19.36 -7.96 -4.38
N ALA A 162 -18.41 -7.06 -4.64
CA ALA A 162 -17.48 -7.18 -5.76
C ALA A 162 -16.37 -8.21 -5.50
N VAL A 163 -15.93 -8.39 -4.25
CA VAL A 163 -15.05 -9.52 -3.89
C VAL A 163 -15.78 -10.84 -4.20
N MET A 164 -17.04 -10.93 -3.78
CA MET A 164 -17.87 -12.13 -3.92
C MET A 164 -18.36 -12.41 -5.35
N ASN A 165 -18.18 -11.47 -6.28
CA ASN A 165 -18.63 -11.62 -7.67
C ASN A 165 -17.46 -11.52 -8.67
N PRO A 166 -16.94 -12.65 -9.18
CA PRO A 166 -15.89 -12.66 -10.20
C PRO A 166 -16.21 -11.90 -11.50
N GLU A 167 -17.49 -11.67 -11.82
CA GLU A 167 -17.89 -10.88 -12.98
C GLU A 167 -17.52 -9.39 -12.84
N GLU A 168 -17.34 -8.92 -11.59
CA GLU A 168 -16.90 -7.55 -11.29
C GLU A 168 -15.38 -7.39 -11.43
N TRP A 169 -14.60 -8.47 -11.32
CA TRP A 169 -13.14 -8.42 -11.28
C TRP A 169 -12.47 -7.78 -12.51
N PRO A 170 -13.00 -7.89 -13.75
CA PRO A 170 -12.45 -7.16 -14.89
C PRO A 170 -12.38 -5.64 -14.67
N ARG A 171 -13.27 -5.04 -13.86
CA ARG A 171 -13.20 -3.60 -13.57
C ARG A 171 -12.09 -3.27 -12.57
N LEU A 172 -11.86 -4.16 -11.60
CA LEU A 172 -10.76 -4.05 -10.63
C LEU A 172 -9.40 -4.21 -11.33
N GLU A 173 -9.32 -5.14 -12.30
CA GLU A 173 -8.16 -5.32 -13.16
C GLU A 173 -7.83 -4.04 -13.95
N ARG A 174 -8.85 -3.42 -14.58
CA ARG A 174 -8.66 -2.17 -15.33
C ARG A 174 -8.13 -1.05 -14.44
N TYR A 175 -8.67 -0.93 -13.23
CA TYR A 175 -8.23 0.04 -12.23
C TYR A 175 -6.76 -0.18 -11.83
N LEU A 176 -6.44 -1.35 -11.30
CA LEU A 176 -5.09 -1.67 -10.83
C LEU A 176 -4.07 -1.51 -11.95
N LYS A 177 -4.33 -2.09 -13.12
CA LYS A 177 -3.40 -2.01 -14.25
C LYS A 177 -3.28 -0.60 -14.80
N GLY A 178 -4.35 0.19 -14.77
CA GLY A 178 -4.33 1.56 -15.25
C GLY A 178 -3.42 2.44 -14.41
N VAL A 179 -3.57 2.39 -13.08
CA VAL A 179 -2.70 3.11 -12.14
C VAL A 179 -1.25 2.63 -12.26
N LEU A 180 -1.01 1.32 -12.19
CA LEU A 180 0.35 0.78 -12.28
C LEU A 180 1.03 1.13 -13.61
N ARG A 181 0.31 1.12 -14.74
CA ARG A 181 0.87 1.49 -16.04
C ARG A 181 1.27 2.97 -16.08
N HIS A 182 0.45 3.84 -15.50
CA HIS A 182 0.71 5.27 -15.50
C HIS A 182 1.96 5.61 -14.67
N PHE A 183 2.08 5.04 -13.47
CA PHE A 183 3.18 5.32 -12.53
C PHE A 183 4.31 4.28 -12.54
N ARG A 184 4.38 3.42 -13.57
CA ARG A 184 5.25 2.24 -13.64
C ARG A 184 6.73 2.48 -13.32
N ASN A 185 7.23 3.69 -13.58
CA ASN A 185 8.64 4.07 -13.42
C ASN A 185 8.80 5.29 -12.48
N ASP A 186 7.75 5.67 -11.75
CA ASP A 186 7.77 6.87 -10.91
C ASP A 186 8.57 6.64 -9.62
N ASN A 187 9.72 7.28 -9.51
CA ASN A 187 10.61 7.10 -8.36
C ASN A 187 10.11 7.75 -7.06
N ARG A 188 9.02 8.53 -7.08
CA ARG A 188 8.38 9.06 -5.87
C ARG A 188 7.63 7.96 -5.10
N ILE A 189 7.30 6.87 -5.77
CA ILE A 189 6.65 5.69 -5.18
C ILE A 189 7.73 4.69 -4.77
N VAL A 190 7.70 4.25 -3.51
CA VAL A 190 8.71 3.34 -2.95
C VAL A 190 8.29 1.88 -2.99
N LEU A 191 6.99 1.61 -2.89
CA LEU A 191 6.42 0.26 -2.77
C LEU A 191 4.94 0.31 -3.15
N TRP A 192 4.43 -0.74 -3.82
CA TRP A 192 3.01 -0.92 -4.08
C TRP A 192 2.43 -1.98 -3.14
N ASP A 193 1.51 -1.57 -2.28
CA ASP A 193 0.69 -2.46 -1.47
C ASP A 193 -0.57 -2.83 -2.23
N LEU A 194 -0.62 -4.07 -2.68
CA LEU A 194 -1.70 -4.51 -3.55
C LEU A 194 -2.98 -4.82 -2.78
N TYR A 195 -2.88 -5.18 -1.49
CA TYR A 195 -4.05 -5.54 -0.68
C TYR A 195 -3.76 -5.42 0.81
N ASN A 196 -4.52 -4.56 1.48
CA ASN A 196 -4.54 -4.41 2.92
C ASN A 196 -5.41 -5.47 3.58
N GLU A 197 -4.84 -6.13 4.58
CA GLU A 197 -5.50 -7.10 5.46
C GLU A 197 -6.46 -8.10 4.77
N PRO A 198 -6.04 -8.82 3.72
CA PRO A 198 -6.93 -9.76 3.05
C PRO A 198 -7.49 -10.79 4.06
N ALA A 199 -8.80 -11.05 3.97
CA ALA A 199 -9.60 -11.89 4.86
C ALA A 199 -9.88 -11.28 6.25
N ASN A 200 -9.87 -9.95 6.38
CA ASN A 200 -10.40 -9.29 7.56
C ASN A 200 -11.94 -9.34 7.57
N ASN A 201 -12.60 -8.77 6.54
CA ASN A 201 -14.05 -8.87 6.36
C ASN A 201 -14.53 -10.13 5.64
N HIS A 202 -13.65 -10.82 4.90
CA HIS A 202 -14.00 -12.04 4.17
C HIS A 202 -13.40 -13.30 4.80
N TYR A 203 -13.99 -14.46 4.50
CA TYR A 203 -13.32 -15.72 4.75
C TYR A 203 -12.10 -15.88 3.83
N PRO A 204 -11.03 -16.56 4.27
CA PRO A 204 -9.81 -16.73 3.46
C PRO A 204 -10.10 -17.37 2.10
N SER A 205 -10.99 -18.36 2.08
CA SER A 205 -11.41 -19.06 0.86
C SER A 205 -12.15 -18.17 -0.16
N GLN A 206 -12.80 -17.10 0.30
CA GLN A 206 -13.53 -16.16 -0.56
C GLN A 206 -12.58 -15.16 -1.22
N ILE A 207 -11.64 -14.61 -0.45
CA ILE A 207 -10.78 -13.52 -0.92
C ILE A 207 -9.52 -14.02 -1.66
N PHE A 208 -9.02 -15.21 -1.32
CA PHE A 208 -7.75 -15.71 -1.83
C PHE A 208 -7.70 -15.82 -3.37
N PRO A 209 -8.78 -16.26 -4.08
CA PRO A 209 -8.82 -16.20 -5.54
C PRO A 209 -8.56 -14.81 -6.12
N LEU A 210 -9.12 -13.75 -5.51
CA LEU A 210 -8.91 -12.37 -5.95
C LEU A 210 -7.46 -11.92 -5.67
N VAL A 211 -6.90 -12.23 -4.50
CA VAL A 211 -5.50 -11.89 -4.17
C VAL A 211 -4.52 -12.48 -5.20
N LYS A 212 -4.73 -13.73 -5.63
CA LYS A 212 -3.94 -14.35 -6.71
C LYS A 212 -4.05 -13.59 -8.03
N LYS A 213 -5.25 -13.12 -8.38
CA LYS A 213 -5.48 -12.33 -9.60
C LYS A 213 -4.79 -10.97 -9.52
N VAL A 214 -4.91 -10.28 -8.38
CA VAL A 214 -4.31 -8.98 -8.11
C VAL A 214 -2.79 -9.02 -8.30
N PHE A 215 -2.11 -9.99 -7.69
CA PHE A 215 -0.67 -10.19 -7.89
C PHE A 215 -0.31 -10.42 -9.36
N ARG A 216 -1.02 -11.34 -10.02
CA ARG A 216 -0.79 -11.64 -11.43
C ARG A 216 -0.95 -10.40 -12.31
N TRP A 217 -2.02 -9.63 -12.12
CA TRP A 217 -2.27 -8.41 -12.89
C TRP A 217 -1.18 -7.36 -12.68
N ALA A 218 -0.68 -7.20 -11.45
CA ALA A 218 0.42 -6.30 -11.15
C ALA A 218 1.74 -6.75 -11.81
N ARG A 219 2.04 -8.06 -11.76
CA ARG A 219 3.22 -8.65 -12.43
C ARG A 219 3.16 -8.56 -13.95
N GLU A 220 1.97 -8.60 -14.56
CA GLU A 220 1.80 -8.36 -15.99
C GLU A 220 2.16 -6.91 -16.40
N ILE A 221 2.02 -5.94 -15.49
CA ILE A 221 2.52 -4.57 -15.71
C ILE A 221 4.00 -4.45 -15.42
N ASN A 222 4.47 -5.21 -14.42
CA ASN A 222 5.86 -5.27 -13.99
C ASN A 222 6.44 -3.86 -13.69
N PRO A 223 5.87 -3.14 -12.70
CA PRO A 223 6.39 -1.83 -12.32
C PRO A 223 7.83 -1.90 -11.79
N SER A 224 8.54 -0.78 -11.82
CA SER A 224 9.92 -0.69 -11.35
C SER A 224 10.06 -0.77 -9.84
N GLN A 225 8.99 -0.50 -9.09
CA GLN A 225 8.89 -0.59 -7.62
C GLN A 225 8.43 -2.00 -7.18
N PRO A 226 8.79 -2.42 -5.95
CA PRO A 226 8.39 -3.72 -5.44
C PRO A 226 6.87 -3.83 -5.24
N LEU A 227 6.39 -5.06 -5.22
CA LEU A 227 5.01 -5.41 -4.93
C LEU A 227 4.91 -6.14 -3.59
N THR A 228 3.83 -5.88 -2.86
CA THR A 228 3.52 -6.59 -1.62
C THR A 228 2.02 -6.80 -1.44
N VAL A 229 1.66 -7.77 -0.60
CA VAL A 229 0.34 -7.90 0.01
C VAL A 229 0.56 -8.16 1.49
N CYS A 230 -0.18 -7.44 2.34
CA CYS A 230 -0.04 -7.54 3.78
C CYS A 230 -0.26 -8.98 4.27
N LYS A 231 0.70 -9.49 5.05
CA LYS A 231 0.49 -10.62 5.94
C LYS A 231 -0.27 -10.11 7.17
N TRP A 232 -1.56 -10.43 7.25
CA TRP A 232 -2.45 -9.89 8.28
C TRP A 232 -2.33 -10.63 9.62
N ARG A 233 -2.92 -11.83 9.73
CA ARG A 233 -3.08 -12.55 11.00
C ARG A 233 -2.46 -13.94 10.98
N ASN A 234 -2.04 -14.40 12.16
CA ASN A 234 -1.51 -15.74 12.39
C ASN A 234 -2.65 -16.69 12.78
N ASP A 235 -3.47 -17.07 11.81
CA ASP A 235 -4.58 -18.03 11.99
C ASP A 235 -4.33 -19.25 11.08
N PRO A 236 -4.46 -20.51 11.57
CA PRO A 236 -4.29 -21.70 10.74
C PRO A 236 -5.17 -21.73 9.48
N SER A 237 -6.38 -21.16 9.53
CA SER A 237 -7.28 -21.05 8.37
C SER A 237 -6.75 -20.10 7.28
N MET A 238 -5.75 -19.28 7.61
CA MET A 238 -5.09 -18.35 6.68
C MET A 238 -3.82 -18.93 6.05
N ALA A 239 -3.39 -20.14 6.42
CA ALA A 239 -2.05 -20.64 6.10
C ALA A 239 -1.68 -20.49 4.62
N ASP A 240 -2.52 -20.99 3.70
CA ASP A 240 -2.27 -20.90 2.26
C ASP A 240 -2.20 -19.46 1.75
N LEU A 241 -3.08 -18.58 2.25
CA LEU A 241 -3.11 -17.17 1.88
C LEU A 241 -1.85 -16.45 2.40
N THR A 242 -1.47 -16.69 3.65
CA THR A 242 -0.27 -16.13 4.28
C THR A 242 1.00 -16.58 3.56
N GLU A 243 1.14 -17.88 3.29
CA GLU A 243 2.26 -18.44 2.55
C GLU A 243 2.35 -17.83 1.15
N PHE A 244 1.21 -17.70 0.47
CA PHE A 244 1.16 -17.05 -0.83
C PHE A 244 1.61 -15.59 -0.79
N CYS A 245 1.11 -14.79 0.16
CA CYS A 245 1.50 -13.39 0.32
C CYS A 245 3.00 -13.25 0.57
N ILE A 246 3.58 -14.06 1.46
CA ILE A 246 5.02 -14.04 1.75
C ILE A 246 5.84 -14.46 0.51
N ALA A 247 5.42 -15.51 -0.19
CA ALA A 247 6.15 -16.04 -1.34
C ALA A 247 6.19 -15.05 -2.52
N HIS A 248 5.09 -14.34 -2.80
CA HIS A 248 4.94 -13.50 -3.99
C HIS A 248 5.31 -12.03 -3.79
N SER A 249 5.39 -11.58 -2.52
CA SER A 249 5.82 -10.21 -2.22
C SER A 249 7.33 -10.04 -2.40
N ASP A 250 7.75 -8.94 -3.01
CA ASP A 250 9.16 -8.53 -3.11
C ASP A 250 9.69 -8.04 -1.75
N VAL A 251 8.81 -7.40 -0.98
CA VAL A 251 9.02 -6.90 0.38
C VAL A 251 7.89 -7.43 1.24
N ILE A 252 8.19 -8.05 2.37
CA ILE A 252 7.15 -8.60 3.25
C ILE A 252 6.59 -7.46 4.10
N THR A 253 5.29 -7.20 3.99
CA THR A 253 4.57 -6.31 4.90
C THR A 253 3.72 -7.09 5.89
N PHE A 254 3.58 -6.56 7.11
CA PHE A 254 2.76 -7.14 8.16
C PHE A 254 2.25 -6.08 9.12
N HIS A 255 1.19 -6.40 9.85
CA HIS A 255 0.65 -5.54 10.92
C HIS A 255 0.90 -6.19 12.27
N ASN A 256 1.22 -5.37 13.27
CA ASN A 256 1.28 -5.84 14.65
C ASN A 256 1.06 -4.68 15.63
N TYR A 257 -0.07 -4.74 16.33
CA TYR A 257 -0.48 -3.77 17.33
C TYR A 257 -0.19 -4.20 18.76
N GLY A 258 0.57 -5.28 18.93
CA GLY A 258 0.90 -5.86 20.24
C GLY A 258 2.15 -5.25 20.89
N PRO A 259 2.49 -5.75 22.10
CA PRO A 259 3.67 -5.31 22.85
C PRO A 259 4.99 -5.76 22.19
N TYR A 260 6.10 -5.32 22.76
CA TYR A 260 7.46 -5.58 22.29
C TYR A 260 7.71 -7.06 21.93
N GLU A 261 7.33 -8.00 22.79
CA GLU A 261 7.59 -9.43 22.59
C GLU A 261 6.84 -9.99 21.39
N SER A 262 5.59 -9.55 21.19
CA SER A 262 4.78 -9.89 20.02
C SER A 262 5.46 -9.38 18.74
N MET A 263 5.87 -8.11 18.75
CA MET A 263 6.54 -7.47 17.62
C MET A 263 7.87 -8.15 17.29
N ALA A 264 8.72 -8.39 18.30
CA ALA A 264 10.03 -9.01 18.13
C ALA A 264 9.93 -10.43 17.56
N LYS A 265 8.96 -11.23 18.04
CA LYS A 265 8.71 -12.58 17.52
C LYS A 265 8.27 -12.55 16.05
N GLU A 266 7.36 -11.64 15.70
CA GLU A 266 6.87 -11.52 14.32
C GLU A 266 7.99 -11.08 13.37
N ILE A 267 8.80 -10.08 13.76
CA ILE A 267 9.97 -9.64 12.98
C ILE A 267 10.95 -10.79 12.74
N ALA A 268 11.32 -11.52 13.80
CA ALA A 268 12.26 -12.64 13.69
C ALA A 268 11.75 -13.73 12.74
N ASN A 269 10.45 -14.06 12.82
CA ASN A 269 9.81 -15.01 11.93
C ASN A 269 9.86 -14.54 10.46
N LEU A 270 9.42 -13.31 10.18
CA LEU A 270 9.33 -12.82 8.79
C LEU A 270 10.70 -12.57 8.15
N LYS A 271 11.70 -12.19 8.93
CA LYS A 271 13.07 -12.07 8.43
C LYS A 271 13.70 -13.40 8.02
N SER A 272 13.22 -14.52 8.55
CA SER A 272 13.74 -15.84 8.20
C SER A 272 13.54 -16.19 6.70
N TYR A 273 12.61 -15.51 6.03
CA TYR A 273 12.36 -15.65 4.59
C TYR A 273 13.37 -14.91 3.71
N GLY A 274 14.33 -14.18 4.30
CA GLY A 274 15.43 -13.54 3.56
C GLY A 274 15.02 -12.36 2.68
N LYS A 275 13.86 -11.75 2.96
CA LYS A 275 13.36 -10.54 2.27
C LYS A 275 13.32 -9.35 3.24
N PRO A 276 13.39 -8.09 2.74
CA PRO A 276 13.12 -6.91 3.54
C PRO A 276 11.73 -6.99 4.16
N VAL A 277 11.62 -6.49 5.39
CA VAL A 277 10.38 -6.54 6.18
C VAL A 277 9.96 -5.12 6.56
N VAL A 278 8.69 -4.81 6.40
CA VAL A 278 8.08 -3.54 6.80
C VAL A 278 6.86 -3.82 7.68
N CYS A 279 6.85 -3.29 8.89
CA CYS A 279 5.63 -3.23 9.68
C CYS A 279 4.80 -2.08 9.13
N SER A 280 3.79 -2.40 8.32
CA SER A 280 2.99 -1.40 7.59
C SER A 280 1.89 -0.78 8.45
N GLU A 281 1.57 -1.40 9.58
CA GLU A 281 0.71 -0.84 10.63
C GLU A 281 1.15 -1.32 12.02
N TYR A 282 1.36 -0.37 12.92
CA TYR A 282 1.54 -0.57 14.36
C TYR A 282 1.00 0.65 15.11
N LEU A 283 1.27 0.69 16.42
CA LEU A 283 0.85 1.69 17.40
C LEU A 283 -0.57 1.43 17.86
N ALA A 284 -0.71 1.09 19.12
CA ALA A 284 -1.99 0.91 19.80
C ALA A 284 -1.68 1.09 21.28
N ARG A 285 -1.70 2.34 21.76
CA ARG A 285 -1.11 2.67 23.09
C ARG A 285 -1.71 1.85 24.24
N GLY A 286 -3.02 1.59 24.20
CA GLY A 286 -3.72 0.74 25.18
C GLY A 286 -3.30 -0.73 25.19
N PHE A 287 -2.60 -1.20 24.16
CA PHE A 287 -2.06 -2.56 24.01
C PHE A 287 -0.55 -2.62 24.24
N GLN A 288 0.03 -1.59 24.88
CA GLN A 288 1.48 -1.46 25.14
C GLN A 288 2.34 -1.39 23.87
N SER A 289 1.70 -1.12 22.72
CA SER A 289 2.36 -0.78 21.46
C SER A 289 2.48 0.75 21.41
N THR A 290 3.62 1.27 21.87
CA THR A 290 3.93 2.71 21.88
C THR A 290 5.18 3.00 21.06
N PHE A 291 5.45 4.26 20.73
CA PHE A 291 6.69 4.62 20.04
C PHE A 291 7.92 4.24 20.87
N GLU A 292 7.90 4.48 22.17
CA GLU A 292 9.01 4.21 23.08
C GLU A 292 9.39 2.73 23.14
N THR A 293 8.41 1.83 23.02
CA THR A 293 8.64 0.39 23.07
C THR A 293 8.92 -0.20 21.70
N ILE A 294 8.21 0.23 20.65
CA ILE A 294 8.21 -0.43 19.35
C ILE A 294 9.17 0.20 18.34
N LEU A 295 9.28 1.54 18.29
CA LEU A 295 10.07 2.22 17.26
C LEU A 295 11.58 1.89 17.38
N PRO A 296 12.22 1.87 18.58
CA PRO A 296 13.62 1.44 18.71
C PRO A 296 13.86 0.01 18.26
N LEU A 297 12.91 -0.90 18.49
CA LEU A 297 12.99 -2.29 18.04
C LEU A 297 13.00 -2.35 16.52
N LEU A 298 12.02 -1.72 15.87
CA LEU A 298 11.93 -1.67 14.40
C LEU A 298 13.19 -1.06 13.78
N LYS A 299 13.73 0.02 14.39
CA LYS A 299 15.00 0.63 13.97
C LYS A 299 16.17 -0.33 14.09
N LYS A 300 16.36 -0.94 15.26
CA LYS A 300 17.46 -1.89 15.53
C LYS A 300 17.43 -3.05 14.54
N GLU A 301 16.23 -3.53 14.25
CA GLU A 301 16.01 -4.61 13.31
C GLU A 301 16.04 -4.15 11.84
N LYS A 302 16.18 -2.87 11.54
CA LYS A 302 16.06 -2.35 10.16
C LYS A 302 14.74 -2.77 9.48
N THR A 303 13.70 -3.00 10.27
CA THR A 303 12.35 -3.30 9.79
C THR A 303 11.65 -1.96 9.58
N GLY A 304 11.03 -1.75 8.42
CA GLY A 304 10.26 -0.52 8.17
C GLY A 304 9.18 -0.32 9.23
N ALA A 305 8.89 0.93 9.59
CA ALA A 305 7.99 1.29 10.68
C ALA A 305 6.95 2.30 10.19
N ILE A 306 5.75 1.84 9.89
CA ILE A 306 4.64 2.68 9.46
C ILE A 306 3.50 2.56 10.48
N ASN A 307 3.24 3.62 11.26
CA ASN A 307 2.19 3.56 12.28
C ASN A 307 0.79 3.79 11.66
N TRP A 308 -0.26 3.27 12.29
CA TRP A 308 -1.63 3.68 11.97
C TRP A 308 -1.95 5.00 12.67
N GLY A 309 -2.80 5.84 12.07
CA GLY A 309 -3.14 7.19 12.55
C GLY A 309 -2.03 8.24 12.38
N PHE A 310 -2.40 9.52 12.39
CA PHE A 310 -1.40 10.59 12.25
C PHE A 310 -1.91 11.91 12.84
N VAL A 311 -2.88 12.54 12.18
CA VAL A 311 -3.54 13.76 12.66
C VAL A 311 -4.98 13.41 13.02
N GLU A 312 -5.41 13.84 14.20
CA GLU A 312 -6.81 13.76 14.62
C GLU A 312 -7.71 14.42 13.57
N GLY A 313 -8.65 13.64 13.04
CA GLY A 313 -9.56 14.08 11.99
C GLY A 313 -10.83 13.25 11.91
N LYS A 314 -11.51 13.31 10.76
CA LYS A 314 -12.80 12.65 10.56
C LYS A 314 -12.74 11.12 10.72
N THR A 315 -11.60 10.47 10.51
CA THR A 315 -11.43 9.02 10.76
C THR A 315 -11.50 8.66 12.24
N GLN A 316 -11.11 9.59 13.13
CA GLN A 316 -11.10 9.44 14.58
C GLN A 316 -10.27 8.25 15.10
N THR A 317 -9.08 8.06 14.52
CA THR A 317 -8.14 7.02 14.93
C THR A 317 -7.53 7.23 16.32
N LYS A 318 -7.74 8.38 16.97
CA LYS A 318 -7.45 8.56 18.41
C LYS A 318 -8.28 7.67 19.34
N TYR A 319 -9.44 7.15 18.94
CA TYR A 319 -10.25 6.28 19.78
C TYR A 319 -9.83 4.80 19.64
N PRO A 320 -9.81 4.00 20.72
CA PRO A 320 -9.67 2.54 20.65
C PRO A 320 -10.78 1.87 19.83
N TRP A 321 -10.50 0.70 19.23
CA TRP A 321 -11.49 -0.05 18.43
C TRP A 321 -12.80 -0.36 19.17
N ASN A 322 -12.74 -0.56 20.49
CA ASN A 322 -13.90 -0.85 21.34
C ASN A 322 -14.38 0.36 22.16
N HIS A 323 -13.99 1.57 21.78
CA HIS A 323 -14.35 2.79 22.49
C HIS A 323 -15.87 3.04 22.45
N PRO A 324 -16.48 3.50 23.57
CA PRO A 324 -17.91 3.77 23.60
C PRO A 324 -18.34 4.89 22.66
N LEU A 325 -19.47 4.68 21.98
CA LEU A 325 -20.08 5.68 21.10
C LEU A 325 -20.47 6.95 21.87
N ASN A 326 -20.30 8.11 21.22
CA ASN A 326 -20.64 9.45 21.73
C ASN A 326 -19.89 9.90 22.99
N VAL A 327 -18.87 9.16 23.41
CA VAL A 327 -17.90 9.63 24.40
C VAL A 327 -16.74 10.29 23.63
N VAL A 328 -16.34 11.48 24.03
CA VAL A 328 -15.30 12.26 23.32
C VAL A 328 -13.99 12.36 24.11
N GLU A 329 -14.03 12.03 25.40
CA GLU A 329 -12.85 11.91 26.24
C GLU A 329 -12.19 10.55 26.02
N VAL A 330 -10.89 10.55 25.72
CA VAL A 330 -10.11 9.34 25.54
C VAL A 330 -8.67 9.59 25.98
N GLU A 331 -8.16 8.73 26.85
CA GLU A 331 -6.77 8.75 27.32
C GLU A 331 -6.35 7.32 27.72
N PRO A 332 -5.22 6.80 27.21
CA PRO A 332 -4.39 7.38 26.15
C PRO A 332 -5.09 7.38 24.79
N TRP A 333 -4.70 8.30 23.90
CA TRP A 333 -5.08 8.22 22.48
C TRP A 333 -4.56 6.92 21.87
N HIS A 334 -5.32 6.32 20.96
CA HIS A 334 -5.01 5.02 20.40
C HIS A 334 -3.87 5.10 19.37
N HIS A 335 -4.02 5.93 18.34
CA HIS A 335 -3.11 6.00 17.20
C HIS A 335 -2.56 7.41 16.89
N ASP A 336 -3.40 8.45 16.91
CA ASP A 336 -2.98 9.76 16.40
C ASP A 336 -1.81 10.38 17.19
N ILE A 337 -1.00 11.18 16.50
CA ILE A 337 0.22 11.85 17.00
C ILE A 337 -0.04 13.35 17.19
N PHE A 338 -0.81 13.96 16.29
CA PHE A 338 -1.13 15.38 16.30
C PHE A 338 -2.63 15.62 16.48
N ARG A 339 -2.96 16.74 17.12
CA ARG A 339 -4.33 17.25 17.21
C ARG A 339 -4.75 17.87 15.88
N SER A 340 -6.05 18.10 15.74
CA SER A 340 -6.62 18.83 14.60
C SER A 340 -6.04 20.24 14.39
N ASP A 341 -5.51 20.89 15.43
CA ASP A 341 -4.79 22.18 15.32
C ASP A 341 -3.28 22.03 15.01
N ARG A 342 -2.83 20.81 14.67
CA ARG A 342 -1.45 20.42 14.40
C ARG A 342 -0.51 20.45 15.60
N THR A 343 -1.00 20.69 16.82
CA THR A 343 -0.17 20.55 18.02
C THR A 343 0.09 19.09 18.37
N PRO A 344 1.27 18.72 18.90
CA PRO A 344 1.55 17.35 19.37
C PRO A 344 0.58 16.91 20.45
N TYR A 345 -0.05 15.74 20.31
CA TYR A 345 -0.85 15.12 21.39
C TYR A 345 -0.02 15.03 22.68
N ARG A 346 1.20 14.51 22.57
CA ARG A 346 2.24 14.50 23.62
C ARG A 346 3.54 15.06 23.05
N GLN A 347 4.06 16.11 23.69
CA GLN A 347 5.26 16.80 23.21
C GLN A 347 6.52 15.93 23.32
N GLU A 348 6.60 15.14 24.39
CA GLU A 348 7.71 14.22 24.67
C GLU A 348 7.75 13.08 23.66
N GLU A 349 6.59 12.58 23.23
CA GLU A 349 6.49 11.51 22.22
C GLU A 349 6.99 11.98 20.86
N VAL A 350 6.60 13.18 20.42
CA VAL A 350 7.10 13.78 19.17
C VAL A 350 8.62 14.02 19.23
N GLN A 351 9.14 14.50 20.37
CA GLN A 351 10.58 14.64 20.56
C GLN A 351 11.30 13.28 20.51
N PHE A 352 10.74 12.26 21.14
CA PHE A 352 11.27 10.91 21.12
C PHE A 352 11.32 10.32 19.71
N ILE A 353 10.24 10.47 18.92
CA ILE A 353 10.20 10.03 17.52
C ILE A 353 11.30 10.71 16.72
N ARG A 354 11.39 12.04 16.80
CA ARG A 354 12.38 12.83 16.09
C ARG A 354 13.81 12.42 16.44
N GLN A 355 14.12 12.30 17.74
CA GLN A 355 15.44 11.86 18.21
C GLN A 355 15.76 10.42 17.77
N THR A 356 14.77 9.53 17.82
CA THR A 356 14.94 8.14 17.38
C THR A 356 15.22 8.05 15.89
N ILE A 357 14.63 8.92 15.06
CA ILE A 357 14.82 8.88 13.61
C ILE A 357 16.06 9.67 13.18
N LYS A 358 16.13 10.97 13.50
CA LYS A 358 17.17 11.90 13.05
C LYS A 358 18.46 11.82 13.87
N GLY A 359 18.41 11.24 15.07
CA GLY A 359 19.51 11.30 16.03
C GLY A 359 19.46 12.55 16.93
N PRO A 360 20.43 12.74 17.83
CA PRO A 360 20.49 13.94 18.68
C PRO A 360 20.66 15.20 17.82
N GLU A 361 19.95 16.27 18.18
CA GLU A 361 20.18 17.60 17.60
C GLU A 361 21.60 18.05 17.99
N GLN A 362 22.42 18.38 16.99
CA GLN A 362 23.79 18.89 17.20
C GLN A 362 23.79 20.36 17.60
#